data_AF-A0A135HTR3-F1
#
_entry.id   AF-A0A135HTR3-F1
#
_cell.length_a   1.000
_cell.length_b   1.000
_cell.length_c   1.000
_cell.angle_alpha   90.00
_cell.angle_beta   90.00
_cell.angle_gamma   90.00
#
_symmetry.space_group_name_H-M   'P 1'
#
loop_
_entity.id
_entity.type
_entity.pdbx_description
1 polymer ?
#
loop_
_entity_poly.entity_id
_entity_poly.type
_entity_poly.pdbx_seq_one_letter_code
_entity_poly.pdbx_strand_id
1 'polypeptide(L)'
;MPIRGGYPGPESAYTSEDWRIMQAAYHKSAALLGQADGSKDTDRLAREIMRLYNLGYRDIEALAFAAANIENNRREQDKRSPASV
;
A
#
# COMPACT_ATOMS: atom_id res chain seq x y z
N MET A 1 21.90 25.45 -23.54
CA MET A 1 20.74 24.52 -23.48
C MET A 1 21.28 23.14 -23.18
N PRO A 2 21.02 22.49 -22.03
CA PRO A 2 21.48 21.13 -21.83
C PRO A 2 20.49 20.12 -22.42
N ILE A 3 21.11 19.09 -22.95
CA ILE A 3 20.61 18.04 -23.82
C ILE A 3 19.77 17.08 -22.96
N ARG A 4 18.47 16.89 -23.27
CA ARG A 4 17.64 15.84 -22.64
C ARG A 4 18.11 14.48 -23.19
N GLY A 5 19.20 13.97 -22.61
CA GLY A 5 19.72 12.65 -22.88
C GLY A 5 18.68 11.60 -22.50
N GLY A 6 18.19 10.89 -23.51
CA GLY A 6 17.41 9.69 -23.32
C GLY A 6 18.25 8.60 -22.66
N TYR A 7 17.68 7.99 -21.63
CA TYR A 7 17.92 6.60 -21.29
C TYR A 7 16.60 5.86 -21.52
N PRO A 8 16.55 4.81 -22.37
CA PRO A 8 15.50 3.82 -22.28
C PRO A 8 15.90 2.86 -21.14
N GLY A 9 15.51 3.22 -19.91
CA GLY A 9 15.59 2.37 -18.71
C GLY A 9 14.19 2.18 -18.13
N PRO A 10 13.94 1.17 -17.28
CA PRO A 10 12.59 0.76 -16.90
C PRO A 10 11.86 1.95 -16.31
N GLU A 11 10.90 2.52 -17.04
CA GLU A 11 10.07 3.59 -16.50
C GLU A 11 9.47 3.02 -15.22
N SER A 12 9.84 3.60 -14.08
CA SER A 12 9.17 3.27 -12.83
C SER A 12 7.69 3.44 -13.09
N ALA A 13 6.90 2.38 -12.91
CA ALA A 13 5.47 2.38 -13.23
C ALA A 13 4.70 3.51 -12.51
N TYR A 14 5.35 4.13 -11.52
CA TYR A 14 4.85 5.20 -10.69
C TYR A 14 5.79 6.41 -10.77
N THR A 15 5.20 7.57 -10.94
CA THR A 15 5.86 8.87 -10.76
C THR A 15 6.19 9.11 -9.30
N SER A 16 7.05 10.10 -9.01
CA SER A 16 7.33 10.50 -7.62
C SER A 16 6.08 10.98 -6.87
N GLU A 17 5.09 11.52 -7.57
CA GLU A 17 3.82 11.93 -6.97
C GLU A 17 2.95 10.73 -6.58
N ASP A 18 2.87 9.72 -7.45
CA ASP A 18 2.21 8.45 -7.16
C ASP A 18 2.80 7.79 -5.91
N TRP A 19 4.14 7.79 -5.79
CA TRP A 19 4.84 7.30 -4.61
C TRP A 19 4.46 8.07 -3.34
N ARG A 20 4.32 9.39 -3.41
CA ARG A 20 3.89 10.21 -2.26
C ARG A 20 2.47 9.90 -1.82
N ILE A 21 1.55 9.70 -2.76
CA ILE A 21 0.16 9.33 -2.47
C ILE A 21 0.12 7.96 -1.78
N MET A 22 0.77 6.96 -2.36
CA MET A 22 0.81 5.60 -1.81
C MET A 22 1.49 5.55 -0.44
N GLN A 23 2.59 6.28 -0.24
CA GLN A 23 3.28 6.34 1.05
C GLN A 23 2.42 7.03 2.12
N ALA A 24 1.74 8.13 1.78
CA ALA A 24 0.83 8.79 2.73
C ALA A 24 -0.34 7.89 3.13
N ALA A 25 -0.94 7.18 2.17
CA ALA A 25 -2.00 6.22 2.43
C ALA A 25 -1.53 5.07 3.33
N TYR A 26 -0.27 4.64 3.16
CA TYR A 26 0.35 3.59 3.96
C TYR A 26 0.51 3.98 5.43
N HIS A 27 1.07 5.16 5.69
CA HIS A 27 1.23 5.61 7.08
C HIS A 27 -0.13 5.76 7.78
N LYS A 28 -1.15 6.24 7.07
CA LYS A 28 -2.51 6.33 7.63
C LYS A 28 -3.15 4.97 7.88
N SER A 29 -3.04 4.03 6.96
CA SER A 29 -3.61 2.69 7.16
C SER A 29 -2.91 1.94 8.28
N ALA A 30 -1.59 2.06 8.40
CA ALA A 30 -0.82 1.51 9.52
C ALA A 30 -1.27 2.10 10.87
N ALA A 31 -1.49 3.43 10.93
CA ALA A 31 -2.02 4.10 12.11
C ALA A 31 -3.43 3.61 12.48
N LEU A 32 -4.32 3.45 11.49
CA LEU A 32 -5.68 2.91 11.69
C LEU A 32 -5.67 1.48 12.24
N LEU A 33 -4.69 0.67 11.83
CA LEU A 33 -4.52 -0.70 12.28
C LEU A 33 -3.81 -0.81 13.64
N GLY A 34 -3.42 0.31 14.25
CA GLY A 34 -2.64 0.34 15.49
C GLY A 34 -1.30 -0.38 15.36
N GLN A 35 -0.75 -0.44 14.14
CA GLN A 35 0.40 -1.26 13.81
C GLN A 35 1.69 -0.46 14.09
N ALA A 36 2.57 -1.00 14.93
CA ALA A 36 3.91 -0.45 15.12
C ALA A 36 4.80 -0.80 13.93
N ASP A 37 5.68 0.13 13.54
CA ASP A 37 6.68 -0.09 12.48
C ASP A 37 7.46 -1.39 12.72
N GLY A 38 7.50 -2.27 11.71
CA GLY A 38 8.25 -3.54 11.75
C GLY A 38 7.44 -4.83 11.90
N SER A 39 6.11 -4.77 11.91
CA SER A 39 5.26 -5.97 11.83
C SER A 39 5.41 -6.69 10.48
N LYS A 40 5.36 -8.03 10.45
CA LYS A 40 5.42 -8.87 9.23
C LYS A 40 4.41 -8.49 8.14
N ASP A 41 3.36 -7.75 8.49
CA ASP A 41 2.30 -7.38 7.55
C ASP A 41 2.53 -6.01 6.87
N THR A 42 3.63 -5.32 7.18
CA THR A 42 4.00 -4.06 6.50
C THR A 42 4.16 -4.23 4.98
N ASP A 43 4.80 -5.32 4.54
CA ASP A 43 4.95 -5.63 3.11
C ASP A 43 3.60 -5.93 2.43
N ARG A 44 2.67 -6.56 3.15
CA ARG A 44 1.35 -6.92 2.61
C ARG A 44 0.47 -5.67 2.47
N LEU A 45 0.48 -4.81 3.48
CA LEU A 45 -0.26 -3.55 3.47
C LEU A 45 0.20 -2.65 2.32
N ALA A 46 1.52 -2.55 2.11
CA ALA A 46 2.09 -1.79 0.99
C ALA A 46 1.63 -2.32 -0.38
N ARG A 47 1.62 -3.65 -0.57
CA ARG A 47 1.13 -4.28 -1.81
C ARG A 47 -0.35 -4.01 -2.06
N GLU A 48 -1.18 -4.02 -1.01
CA GLU A 48 -2.61 -3.73 -1.15
C GLU A 48 -2.84 -2.27 -1.57
N ILE A 49 -2.07 -1.33 -1.03
CA ILE A 49 -2.13 0.08 -1.45
C ILE A 49 -1.73 0.25 -2.91
N MET A 50 -0.64 -0.39 -3.35
CA MET A 50 -0.25 -0.38 -4.75
C MET A 50 -1.34 -0.97 -5.66
N ARG A 51 -1.98 -2.06 -5.22
CA ARG A 51 -3.09 -2.66 -5.97
C ARG A 51 -4.28 -1.71 -6.09
N LEU A 52 -4.71 -1.09 -4.99
CA LEU A 52 -5.81 -0.13 -5.00
C LEU A 52 -5.45 1.10 -5.86
N TYR A 53 -4.21 1.56 -5.80
CA TYR A 53 -3.72 2.61 -6.68
C TYR A 53 -3.84 2.21 -8.15
N ASN A 54 -3.44 1.00 -8.51
CA ASN A 54 -3.56 0.48 -9.87
C ASN A 54 -5.00 0.30 -10.34
N LEU A 55 -5.96 0.15 -9.41
CA LEU A 55 -7.39 0.12 -9.72
C LEU A 55 -7.99 1.53 -9.97
N GLY A 56 -7.18 2.58 -9.83
CA GLY A 56 -7.58 3.97 -10.10
C GLY A 56 -7.93 4.77 -8.85
N TYR A 57 -7.80 4.22 -7.64
CA TYR A 57 -7.94 5.01 -6.42
C TYR A 57 -6.76 6.00 -6.31
N ARG A 58 -7.08 7.28 -6.13
CA ARG A 58 -6.09 8.37 -6.01
C ARG A 58 -6.21 9.14 -4.69
N ASP A 59 -7.36 9.03 -4.03
CA ASP A 59 -7.58 9.67 -2.74
C ASP A 59 -6.86 8.92 -1.62
N ILE A 60 -6.08 9.67 -0.84
CA ILE A 60 -5.22 9.13 0.22
C ILE A 60 -6.05 8.49 1.34
N GLU A 61 -7.17 9.11 1.73
CA GLU A 61 -8.03 8.61 2.80
C GLU A 61 -8.77 7.35 2.37
N ALA A 62 -9.30 7.35 1.14
CA ALA A 62 -9.98 6.19 0.57
C ALA A 62 -9.03 5.00 0.45
N LEU A 63 -7.79 5.22 -0.03
CA LEU A 63 -6.75 4.20 -0.09
C LEU A 63 -6.41 3.66 1.30
N ALA A 64 -6.20 4.55 2.27
CA ALA A 64 -5.85 4.17 3.63
C ALA A 64 -6.95 3.33 4.30
N PHE A 65 -8.19 3.79 4.22
CA PHE A 65 -9.35 3.12 4.83
C PHE A 65 -9.62 1.77 4.17
N ALA A 66 -9.60 1.71 2.83
CA ALA A 66 -9.81 0.46 2.11
C ALA A 66 -8.72 -0.57 2.43
N ALA A 67 -7.44 -0.16 2.40
CA ALA A 67 -6.32 -1.04 2.73
C ALA A 67 -6.40 -1.53 4.19
N ALA A 68 -6.67 -0.64 5.14
CA ALA A 68 -6.83 -1.00 6.55
C ALA A 68 -8.00 -1.97 6.76
N ASN A 69 -9.14 -1.73 6.12
CA ASN A 69 -10.30 -2.62 6.24
C ASN A 69 -10.03 -4.01 5.65
N ILE A 70 -9.38 -4.09 4.48
CA ILE A 70 -8.99 -5.38 3.87
C ILE A 70 -8.06 -6.16 4.80
N GLU A 71 -7.04 -5.49 5.34
CA GLU A 71 -6.08 -6.09 6.25
C GLU A 71 -6.72 -6.54 7.57
N ASN A 72 -7.61 -5.72 8.15
CA ASN A 72 -8.32 -6.09 9.37
C ASN A 72 -9.23 -7.31 9.15
N ASN A 73 -9.97 -7.36 8.04
CA ASN A 73 -10.80 -8.51 7.70
C ASN A 73 -9.97 -9.80 7.51
N ARG A 74 -8.75 -9.69 6.96
CA ARG A 74 -7.84 -10.84 6.86
C ARG A 74 -7.34 -11.29 8.22
N ARG A 75 -6.94 -10.38 9.11
CA ARG A 75 -6.53 -10.74 10.50
C ARG A 75 -7.64 -11.46 11.25
N GLU A 76 -8.89 -11.05 11.05
CA GLU A 76 -10.04 -11.74 11.64
C GLU A 76 -10.26 -13.14 11.05
N GLN A 77 -9.94 -13.36 9.77
CA GLN A 77 -9.95 -14.70 9.15
C GLN A 77 -8.82 -15.59 9.68
N ASP A 78 -7.60 -15.05 9.79
CA ASP A 78 -6.45 -15.78 10.34
C ASP A 78 -6.70 -16.23 11.78
N LYS A 79 -7.39 -15.41 12.60
CA LYS A 79 -7.84 -15.80 13.95
C LYS A 79 -8.94 -16.87 13.95
N ARG A 80 -9.83 -16.85 12.94
CA ARG A 80 -10.96 -17.79 12.80
C ARG A 80 -10.57 -19.15 12.24
N SER A 81 -9.38 -19.28 11.66
CA SER A 81 -8.81 -20.56 11.24
C SER A 81 -7.71 -21.01 12.19
N PRO A 82 -8.03 -21.47 13.43
CA PRO A 82 -7.10 -22.37 14.10
C PRO A 82 -7.05 -23.63 13.24
N ALA A 83 -5.84 -23.99 12.80
CA ALA A 83 -5.57 -25.15 11.99
C ALA A 83 -6.45 -26.34 12.39
N SER A 84 -7.24 -26.83 11.43
CA SER A 84 -7.78 -28.19 11.51
C SER A 84 -6.60 -29.14 11.68
N VAL A 85 -6.67 -29.90 12.78
CA VAL A 85 -5.75 -30.94 13.27
C VAL A 85 -5.14 -31.80 12.17
#